data_AF-A0AAW9D248-F1
#
_entry.id   AF-A0AAW9D248-F1
#
_cell.length_a   1.000
_cell.length_b   1.000
_cell.length_c   1.000
_cell.angle_alpha   90.00
_cell.angle_beta   90.00
_cell.angle_gamma   90.00
#
_symmetry.space_group_name_H-M   'P 1'
#
loop_
_entity.id
_entity.type
_entity.pdbx_description
1 polymer ?
#
loop_
_entity_poly.entity_id
_entity_poly.type
_entity_poly.pdbx_seq_one_letter_code
_entity_poly.pdbx_strand_id
1 'polypeptide(L)'
;MKIRARILRRDPVCVLCAEQDVVRESVVVDHITPLEHGGTDADDNLRGLCADHHDEVTRQQFGYRERKAFGPNGLPIDGSWS
;
A
#
# COMPACT_ATOMS: atom_id res chain seq x y z
N MET A 1 -12.11 -8.22 12.17
CA MET A 1 -12.14 -8.22 10.68
C MET A 1 -13.46 -7.65 10.15
N LYS A 2 -13.68 -6.32 10.19
CA LYS A 2 -14.89 -5.70 9.59
C LYS A 2 -14.60 -4.48 8.73
N ILE A 3 -13.48 -3.81 8.97
CA ILE A 3 -13.09 -2.58 8.28
C ILE A 3 -12.88 -2.83 6.79
N ARG A 4 -12.08 -3.85 6.42
CA ARG A 4 -11.80 -4.17 5.00
C ARG A 4 -13.07 -4.36 4.15
N ALA A 5 -13.98 -5.22 4.58
CA ALA A 5 -15.22 -5.49 3.84
C ALA A 5 -16.17 -4.27 3.80
N ARG A 6 -16.13 -3.39 4.82
CA ARG A 6 -16.88 -2.13 4.81
C ARG A 6 -16.32 -1.15 3.80
N ILE A 7 -15.01 -0.93 3.80
CA ILE A 7 -14.36 0.02 2.89
C ILE A 7 -14.46 -0.45 1.44
N LEU A 8 -14.25 -1.74 1.14
CA LEU A 8 -14.41 -2.25 -0.22
C LEU A 8 -15.87 -2.20 -0.74
N ARG A 9 -16.87 -2.19 0.15
CA ARG A 9 -18.26 -1.96 -0.24
C ARG A 9 -18.59 -0.48 -0.45
N ARG A 10 -17.94 0.41 0.31
CA ARG A 10 -18.06 1.87 0.13
C ARG A 10 -17.38 2.31 -1.16
N ASP A 11 -16.18 1.77 -1.40
CA ASP A 11 -15.30 2.11 -2.52
C ASP A 11 -15.07 0.85 -3.39
N PRO A 12 -16.09 0.38 -4.14
CA PRO A 12 -15.95 -0.83 -4.97
C PRO A 12 -14.98 -0.63 -6.15
N VAL A 13 -14.77 0.62 -6.53
CA VAL A 13 -13.83 1.04 -7.58
C VAL A 13 -12.67 1.78 -6.92
N CYS A 14 -11.47 1.56 -7.43
CA CYS A 14 -10.25 2.22 -6.99
C CYS A 14 -10.44 3.74 -7.08
N VAL A 15 -10.29 4.45 -5.97
CA VAL A 15 -10.56 5.89 -5.91
C VAL A 15 -9.63 6.68 -6.86
N LEU A 16 -8.37 6.26 -6.98
CA LEU A 16 -7.39 6.90 -7.88
C LEU A 16 -7.66 6.60 -9.37
N CYS A 17 -8.17 5.42 -9.69
CA CYS A 17 -8.59 5.13 -11.06
C CYS A 17 -9.84 5.94 -11.42
N ALA A 18 -10.79 6.07 -10.49
CA ALA A 18 -12.01 6.84 -10.70
C ALA A 18 -11.71 8.32 -10.97
N GLU A 19 -10.71 8.90 -10.30
CA GLU A 19 -10.20 10.26 -10.59
C GLU A 19 -9.61 10.42 -11.99
N GLN A 20 -9.17 9.32 -12.61
CA GLN A 20 -8.63 9.27 -13.97
C GLN A 20 -9.68 8.86 -15.02
N ASP A 21 -10.96 8.83 -14.66
CA ASP A 21 -12.07 8.28 -15.48
C ASP A 21 -11.86 6.81 -15.89
N VAL A 22 -11.07 6.05 -15.11
CA VAL A 22 -10.82 4.62 -15.31
C VAL A 22 -11.58 3.80 -14.27
N VAL A 23 -12.32 2.80 -14.72
CA VAL A 23 -13.01 1.87 -13.80
C VAL A 23 -12.11 0.64 -13.56
N ARG A 24 -11.61 0.50 -12.32
CA ARG A 24 -10.89 -0.69 -11.87
C ARG A 24 -11.34 -1.08 -10.47
N GLU A 25 -11.52 -2.38 -10.23
CA GLU A 25 -11.96 -2.89 -8.93
C GLU A 25 -10.97 -2.57 -7.80
N SER A 26 -11.50 -2.15 -6.66
CA SER A 26 -10.74 -2.06 -5.41
C SER A 26 -10.51 -3.45 -4.83
N VAL A 27 -9.24 -3.85 -4.71
CA VAL A 27 -8.87 -5.14 -4.12
C VAL A 27 -8.18 -4.99 -2.76
N VAL A 28 -7.70 -3.79 -2.45
CA VAL A 28 -6.97 -3.46 -1.22
C VAL A 28 -7.53 -2.22 -0.55
N VAL A 29 -7.34 -2.15 0.76
CA VAL A 29 -7.72 -0.99 1.58
C VAL A 29 -6.44 -0.37 2.06
N ASP A 30 -6.27 0.90 1.75
CA ASP A 30 -5.05 1.67 1.99
C ASP A 30 -5.32 2.82 2.96
N HIS A 31 -4.31 3.17 3.75
CA HIS A 31 -4.35 4.34 4.63
C HIS A 31 -3.85 5.58 3.89
N ILE A 32 -4.68 6.61 3.79
CA ILE A 32 -4.30 7.89 3.14
C ILE A 32 -3.08 8.48 3.84
N THR A 33 -3.13 8.57 5.17
CA THR A 33 -1.99 8.83 6.03
C THR A 33 -1.54 7.52 6.68
N PRO A 34 -0.30 7.07 6.45
CA PRO A 34 0.24 5.89 7.10
C PRO A 34 0.20 5.96 8.63
N LEU A 35 0.01 4.81 9.28
CA LEU A 35 0.03 4.71 10.75
C LEU A 35 1.36 5.23 11.34
N GLU A 36 2.49 4.97 10.66
CA GLU A 36 3.83 5.45 11.07
C GLU A 36 3.94 6.98 11.08
N HIS A 37 3.10 7.67 10.30
CA HIS A 37 3.02 9.13 10.24
C HIS A 37 1.86 9.71 11.05
N GLY A 38 1.25 8.92 11.95
CA GLY A 38 0.14 9.36 12.80
C GLY A 38 -1.24 9.14 12.19
N GLY A 39 -1.35 8.32 11.15
CA GLY A 39 -2.62 7.88 10.59
C GLY A 39 -3.47 7.08 11.58
N THR A 40 -4.77 6.98 11.28
CA THR A 40 -5.74 6.21 12.08
C THR A 40 -6.50 5.21 11.22
N ASP A 41 -7.14 4.22 11.84
CA ASP A 41 -8.08 3.30 11.17
C ASP A 41 -9.49 3.90 11.02
N ALA A 42 -9.62 5.24 11.09
CA ALA A 42 -10.88 5.93 10.84
C ALA A 42 -11.28 5.74 9.37
N ASP A 43 -12.58 5.59 9.12
CA ASP A 43 -13.10 5.37 7.75
C ASP A 43 -12.69 6.50 6.80
N ASP A 44 -12.49 7.73 7.30
CA ASP A 44 -12.06 8.89 6.53
C ASP A 44 -10.58 8.84 6.13
N ASN A 45 -9.75 8.08 6.86
CA ASN A 45 -8.34 7.86 6.53
C ASN A 45 -8.12 6.58 5.71
N LEU A 46 -9.18 5.83 5.39
CA LEU A 46 -9.11 4.60 4.62
C LEU A 46 -9.69 4.82 3.22
N ARG A 47 -9.08 4.20 2.21
CA ARG A 47 -9.55 4.23 0.81
C ARG A 47 -9.43 2.87 0.14
N GLY A 48 -10.35 2.57 -0.77
CA GLY A 48 -10.25 1.42 -1.67
C GLY A 48 -9.33 1.69 -2.86
N LEU A 49 -8.33 0.83 -3.08
CA LEU A 49 -7.41 0.92 -4.22
C LEU A 49 -7.28 -0.40 -4.99
N CYS A 50 -6.85 -0.32 -6.24
CA CYS A 50 -6.35 -1.46 -7.00
C CYS A 50 -4.92 -1.82 -6.55
N ALA A 51 -4.44 -3.02 -6.90
CA ALA A 51 -3.10 -3.46 -6.54
C ALA A 51 -2.00 -2.53 -7.08
N ASP A 52 -2.12 -2.09 -8.33
CA ASP A 52 -1.10 -1.25 -8.98
C ASP A 52 -0.93 0.10 -8.28
N HIS A 53 -2.04 0.80 -8.03
CA HIS A 53 -2.01 2.08 -7.34
C HIS A 53 -1.62 1.93 -5.88
N HIS A 54 -1.99 0.83 -5.22
CA HIS A 54 -1.54 0.55 -3.86
C HIS A 54 -0.02 0.41 -3.78
N ASP A 55 0.59 -0.32 -4.71
CA ASP A 55 2.04 -0.47 -4.77
C ASP A 55 2.72 0.88 -5.07
N GLU A 56 2.13 1.69 -5.94
CA GLU A 56 2.62 3.04 -6.23
C GLU A 56 2.56 3.96 -5.00
N VAL A 57 1.42 4.05 -4.30
CA VAL A 57 1.32 4.90 -3.10
C VAL A 57 2.22 4.40 -1.97
N THR A 58 2.35 3.07 -1.80
CA THR A 58 3.27 2.49 -0.83
C THR A 58 4.72 2.91 -1.13
N ARG A 59 5.12 2.87 -2.40
CA ARG A 59 6.46 3.31 -2.84
C ARG A 59 6.68 4.80 -2.63
N GLN A 60 5.67 5.62 -2.86
CA GLN A 60 5.73 7.07 -2.62
C GLN A 60 5.80 7.41 -1.12
N GLN A 61 5.03 6.71 -0.28
CA GLN A 61 4.93 6.98 1.15
C GLN A 61 6.17 6.50 1.93
N PHE A 62 6.66 5.29 1.65
CA PHE A 62 7.73 4.66 2.43
C PHE A 62 9.11 4.69 1.76
N GLY A 63 9.17 5.21 0.52
CA GLY A 63 10.37 5.15 -0.31
C GLY A 63 10.71 3.71 -0.74
N TYR A 64 11.48 3.57 -1.80
CA TYR A 64 11.97 2.27 -2.23
C TYR A 64 13.02 1.76 -1.21
N ARG A 65 12.66 0.80 -0.37
CA ARG A 65 13.67 -0.02 0.32
C ARG A 65 14.06 -1.16 -0.60
N GLU A 66 15.25 -1.07 -1.21
CA GLU A 66 15.85 -2.22 -1.88
C GLU A 66 15.88 -3.38 -0.88
N ARG A 67 15.23 -4.49 -1.25
CA ARG A 67 15.37 -5.72 -0.50
C ARG A 67 16.80 -6.19 -0.71
N LYS A 68 17.67 -5.98 0.29
CA LYS A 68 19.00 -6.57 0.31
C LYS A 68 18.83 -8.08 0.10
N ALA A 69 19.44 -8.60 -0.96
CA ALA A 69 19.45 -10.03 -1.16
C ALA A 69 20.40 -10.65 -0.13
N PHE A 70 19.88 -11.63 0.62
CA PHE A 70 20.65 -12.40 1.57
C PHE A 70 21.04 -13.71 0.89
N GLY A 71 22.31 -14.08 0.96
CA GLY A 71 22.79 -15.38 0.48
C GLY A 71 22.23 -16.54 1.32
N PRO A 72 22.51 -17.80 0.94
CA PRO A 72 22.09 -19.00 1.69
C PRO A 72 22.53 -19.00 3.16
N ASN A 73 23.57 -18.22 3.48
CA ASN A 73 24.15 -18.08 4.82
C ASN A 73 23.54 -16.92 5.62
N GLY A 74 22.51 -16.22 5.10
CA GLY A 74 21.84 -15.10 5.78
C GLY A 74 22.61 -13.77 5.74
N LEU A 75 23.68 -13.68 4.96
CA LEU A 75 24.50 -12.46 4.81
C LEU A 75 24.10 -11.70 3.53
N PRO A 76 23.96 -10.35 3.56
CA PRO A 76 23.86 -9.51 2.38
C PRO A 76 24.91 -9.86 1.31
N ILE A 77 24.45 -10.02 0.07
CA ILE A 77 25.31 -10.31 -1.09
C ILE A 77 26.11 -9.09 -1.56
N ASP A 78 25.81 -7.89 -1.07
CA ASP A 78 26.44 -6.62 -1.44
C ASP A 78 27.87 -6.47 -0.88
N GLY A 79 28.37 -7.46 -0.13
CA GLY A 79 29.71 -7.44 0.44
C GLY A 79 29.92 -6.39 1.53
N SER A 80 28.84 -5.79 2.07
CA SER A 80 28.89 -4.78 3.15
C SER A 80 29.22 -5.38 4.54
N TRP A 81 30.19 -6.29 4.57
CA TRP A 81 30.73 -6.90 5.78
C TRP A 81 32.23 -6.63 5.89
N SER A 82 32.60 -5.37 6.12
CA SER A 82 33.83 -4.88 6.80
C SER A 82 33.81 -3.36 6.85
#